data_AF-A0A5S4EYD5-F1
#
_entry.id   AF-A0A5S4EYD5-F1
#
_cell.length_a   1.000
_cell.length_b   1.000
_cell.length_c   1.000
_cell.angle_alpha   90.00
_cell.angle_beta   90.00
_cell.angle_gamma   90.00
#
_symmetry.space_group_name_H-M   'P 1'
#
loop_
_entity.id
_entity.type
_entity.pdbx_description
1 polymer ?
#
loop_
_entity_poly.entity_id
_entity_poly.type
_entity_poly.pdbx_seq_one_letter_code
_entity_poly.pdbx_strand_id
1 'polypeptide(L)'
;MTTPNSPTGTLAGRLSTLASDIIAATKADGQAAPVTLAHACRGFVIAGAVSGLLDQYAIPRRDAFTICDEACDRTVAMLTELLGEHLLRRYSHGARRADLDTMLRHGQNELLDATPEDIDDIAAAMITLAAALRDALAPLPDNESLPPTTRGAARMAADTAAILHSHYGGDSGGW
;
A
#
# COMPACT_ATOMS: atom_id res chain seq x y z
N MET A 1 13.43 -30.69 -8.45
CA MET A 1 14.17 -29.49 -8.88
C MET A 1 13.18 -28.33 -8.92
N THR A 2 12.97 -27.69 -7.78
CA THR A 2 12.24 -26.43 -7.65
C THR A 2 13.29 -25.34 -7.63
N THR A 3 13.32 -24.49 -8.66
CA THR A 3 14.13 -23.27 -8.64
C THR A 3 13.65 -22.38 -7.49
N PRO A 4 14.55 -21.85 -6.64
CA PRO A 4 14.16 -20.87 -5.64
C PRO A 4 13.62 -19.63 -6.39
N ASN A 5 12.34 -19.32 -6.17
CA ASN A 5 11.76 -18.06 -6.61
C ASN A 5 12.65 -16.94 -6.04
N SER A 6 13.18 -16.10 -6.94
CA SER A 6 13.90 -14.92 -6.50
C SER A 6 12.97 -14.09 -5.61
N PRO A 7 13.45 -13.50 -4.50
CA PRO A 7 12.61 -12.79 -3.53
C PRO A 7 11.87 -11.60 -4.12
N THR A 8 12.19 -11.16 -5.34
CA THR A 8 11.49 -10.10 -6.10
C THR A 8 10.26 -10.60 -6.87
N GLY A 9 10.08 -11.91 -7.01
CA GLY A 9 8.98 -12.51 -7.77
C GLY A 9 7.66 -12.62 -6.99
N THR A 10 7.75 -12.76 -5.67
CA THR A 10 6.61 -12.98 -4.76
C THR A 10 5.84 -11.71 -4.47
N LEU A 11 4.60 -11.85 -3.99
CA LEU A 11 3.76 -10.73 -3.60
C LEU A 11 4.40 -9.91 -2.47
N ALA A 12 4.93 -10.60 -1.44
CA ALA A 12 5.68 -9.98 -0.34
C ALA A 12 6.91 -9.19 -0.84
N GLY A 13 7.64 -9.73 -1.81
CA GLY A 13 8.79 -9.08 -2.44
C GLY A 13 8.44 -7.80 -3.18
N ARG A 14 7.33 -7.84 -3.94
CA ARG A 14 6.82 -6.68 -4.68
C ARG A 14 6.34 -5.58 -3.73
N LEU A 15 5.67 -5.94 -2.64
CA LEU A 15 5.25 -5.01 -1.59
C LEU A 15 6.45 -4.33 -0.93
N SER A 16 7.50 -5.09 -0.60
CA SER A 16 8.74 -4.56 -0.01
C SER A 16 9.50 -3.63 -0.97
N THR A 17 9.50 -3.97 -2.26
CA THR A 17 10.07 -3.11 -3.31
C THR A 17 9.28 -1.80 -3.42
N LEU A 18 7.95 -1.87 -3.41
CA LEU A 18 7.10 -0.68 -3.43
C LEU A 18 7.33 0.22 -2.21
N ALA A 19 7.46 -0.36 -1.01
CA ALA A 19 7.77 0.40 0.20
C ALA A 19 9.10 1.16 0.04
N SER A 20 10.12 0.50 -0.51
CA SER A 20 11.43 1.11 -0.80
C SER A 20 11.33 2.23 -1.84
N ASP A 21 10.54 2.03 -2.90
CA ASP A 21 10.29 3.04 -3.94
C ASP A 21 9.61 4.29 -3.38
N ILE A 22 8.62 4.13 -2.49
CA ILE A 22 7.93 5.25 -1.82
C ILE A 22 8.93 6.05 -0.97
N ILE A 23 9.77 5.37 -0.20
CA ILE A 23 10.81 6.01 0.61
C ILE A 23 11.84 6.73 -0.28
N ALA A 24 12.24 6.13 -1.40
CA ALA A 24 13.19 6.75 -2.32
C ALA A 24 12.60 7.99 -3.00
N ALA A 25 11.37 7.90 -3.50
CA ALA A 25 10.68 9.00 -4.17
C ALA A 25 10.50 10.23 -3.26
N THR A 26 10.16 10.00 -1.99
CA THR A 26 10.02 11.09 -1.00
C THR A 26 11.33 11.79 -0.66
N LYS A 27 12.49 11.12 -0.83
CA LYS A 27 13.82 11.70 -0.60
C LYS A 27 14.37 12.43 -1.83
N ALA A 28 14.07 11.94 -3.03
CA ALA A 28 14.67 12.43 -4.27
C ALA A 28 14.09 13.77 -4.76
N ASP A 29 12.78 13.98 -4.58
CA ASP A 29 12.06 15.10 -5.22
C ASP A 29 11.84 16.34 -4.35
N GLY A 30 12.61 16.49 -3.26
CA GLY A 30 12.48 17.66 -2.38
C GLY A 30 11.03 17.89 -1.92
N GLN A 31 10.41 16.88 -1.29
CA GLN A 31 9.09 16.98 -0.64
C GLN A 31 7.98 17.71 -1.43
N ALA A 32 7.92 17.57 -2.75
CA ALA A 32 6.76 18.06 -3.48
C ALA A 32 5.52 17.24 -3.04
N ALA A 33 4.66 17.83 -2.22
CA ALA A 33 3.48 17.17 -1.65
C ALA A 33 2.62 16.40 -2.68
N PRO A 34 2.40 16.89 -3.92
CA PRO A 34 1.67 16.13 -4.94
C PRO A 34 2.35 14.83 -5.36
N VAL A 35 3.69 14.79 -5.37
CA VAL A 35 4.46 13.59 -5.67
C VAL A 35 4.29 12.57 -4.55
N THR A 36 4.52 13.00 -3.31
CA THR A 36 4.32 12.14 -2.13
C THR A 36 2.91 11.57 -2.08
N LEU A 37 1.88 12.38 -2.30
CA LEU A 37 0.49 11.93 -2.29
C LEU A 37 0.17 10.99 -3.46
N ALA A 38 0.76 11.19 -4.64
CA ALA A 38 0.59 10.28 -5.77
C ALA A 38 1.25 8.90 -5.52
N HIS A 39 2.45 8.89 -4.92
CA HIS A 39 3.10 7.65 -4.50
C HIS A 39 2.33 6.95 -3.38
N ALA A 40 1.81 7.71 -2.41
CA ALA A 40 0.96 7.17 -1.36
C ALA A 40 -0.32 6.57 -1.94
N CYS A 41 -0.97 7.27 -2.89
CA CYS A 41 -2.14 6.75 -3.59
C CYS A 41 -1.86 5.40 -4.28
N ARG A 42 -0.71 5.27 -4.96
CA ARG A 42 -0.28 3.99 -5.53
C ARG A 42 -0.10 2.91 -4.47
N GLY A 43 0.50 3.26 -3.33
CA GLY A 43 0.64 2.37 -2.18
C GLY A 43 -0.71 1.85 -1.68
N PHE A 44 -1.70 2.74 -1.50
CA PHE A 44 -3.04 2.34 -1.06
C PHE A 44 -3.80 1.50 -2.09
N VAL A 45 -3.68 1.79 -3.39
CA VAL A 45 -4.27 0.94 -4.45
C VAL A 45 -3.73 -0.49 -4.34
N ILE A 46 -2.42 -0.65 -4.16
CA ILE A 46 -1.78 -1.97 -4.06
C ILE A 46 -2.13 -2.64 -2.72
N ALA A 47 -2.15 -1.89 -1.62
CA ALA A 47 -2.50 -2.39 -0.31
C ALA A 47 -3.95 -2.90 -0.23
N GLY A 48 -4.91 -2.15 -0.79
CA GLY A 48 -6.32 -2.56 -0.87
C GLY A 48 -6.47 -3.81 -1.73
N ALA A 49 -5.92 -3.79 -2.94
CA ALA A 49 -5.88 -4.93 -3.86
C ALA A 49 -5.36 -6.22 -3.19
N VAL A 50 -4.25 -6.15 -2.45
CA VAL A 50 -3.69 -7.29 -1.72
C VAL A 50 -4.60 -7.71 -0.57
N SER A 51 -5.18 -6.76 0.17
CA SER A 51 -6.12 -7.05 1.25
C SER A 51 -7.36 -7.78 0.73
N GLY A 52 -7.93 -7.35 -0.39
CA GLY A 52 -9.04 -8.06 -1.05
C GLY A 52 -8.66 -9.47 -1.52
N LEU A 53 -7.42 -9.67 -2.01
CA LEU A 53 -6.94 -11.01 -2.34
C LEU A 53 -6.81 -11.90 -1.11
N LEU A 54 -6.25 -11.39 -0.01
CA LEU A 54 -6.12 -12.14 1.24
C LEU A 54 -7.49 -12.47 1.83
N ASP A 55 -8.45 -11.55 1.78
CA ASP A 55 -9.83 -11.81 2.19
C ASP A 55 -10.48 -12.94 1.39
N GLN A 56 -10.17 -13.02 0.09
CA GLN A 56 -10.72 -14.02 -0.81
C GLN A 56 -10.07 -15.41 -0.70
N TYR A 57 -8.74 -15.46 -0.53
CA TYR A 57 -7.97 -16.71 -0.69
C TYR A 57 -7.21 -17.15 0.57
N ALA A 58 -6.89 -16.26 1.51
CA ALA A 58 -6.10 -16.64 2.67
C ALA A 58 -6.91 -17.51 3.64
N ILE A 59 -6.26 -18.56 4.13
CA ILE A 59 -6.81 -19.46 5.15
C ILE A 59 -5.83 -19.45 6.34
N PRO A 60 -6.24 -19.01 7.54
CA PRO A 60 -7.59 -18.55 7.89
C PRO A 60 -7.89 -17.12 7.39
N ARG A 61 -9.15 -16.89 7.02
CA ARG A 61 -9.67 -15.56 6.67
C ARG A 61 -9.70 -14.66 7.92
N ARG A 62 -9.37 -13.38 7.76
CA ARG A 62 -9.35 -12.39 8.84
C ARG A 62 -10.18 -11.17 8.46
N ASP A 63 -11.03 -10.69 9.38
CA ASP A 63 -11.80 -9.45 9.20
C ASP A 63 -10.90 -8.23 8.95
N ALA A 64 -9.66 -8.29 9.46
CA ALA A 64 -8.61 -7.32 9.20
C ALA A 64 -8.41 -7.02 7.71
N PHE A 65 -8.56 -8.02 6.83
CA PHE A 65 -8.35 -7.84 5.40
C PHE A 65 -9.45 -6.97 4.77
N THR A 66 -10.72 -7.27 5.04
CA THR A 66 -11.85 -6.43 4.58
C THR A 66 -11.76 -5.00 5.09
N ILE A 67 -11.43 -4.82 6.37
CA ILE A 67 -11.28 -3.49 6.98
C ILE A 67 -10.19 -2.68 6.26
N CYS A 68 -9.06 -3.33 5.97
CA CYS A 68 -7.95 -2.70 5.27
C CYS A 68 -8.29 -2.36 3.82
N ASP A 69 -9.02 -3.21 3.12
CA ASP A 69 -9.48 -2.99 1.75
C ASP A 69 -10.40 -1.75 1.67
N GLU A 70 -11.45 -1.72 2.50
CA GLU A 70 -12.40 -0.60 2.56
C GLU A 70 -11.75 0.72 3.00
N ALA A 71 -10.74 0.65 3.88
CA ALA A 71 -9.98 1.84 4.28
C ALA A 71 -9.12 2.36 3.13
N CYS A 72 -8.47 1.47 2.37
CA CYS A 72 -7.69 1.84 1.19
C CYS A 72 -8.57 2.45 0.10
N ASP A 73 -9.71 1.85 -0.21
CA ASP A 73 -10.64 2.32 -1.25
C ASP A 73 -11.12 3.75 -0.99
N ARG A 74 -11.52 4.06 0.25
CA ARG A 74 -11.93 5.42 0.64
C ARG A 74 -10.80 6.43 0.48
N THR A 75 -9.59 6.06 0.88
CA THR A 75 -8.41 6.94 0.77
C THR A 75 -7.97 7.13 -0.67
N VAL A 76 -8.03 6.09 -1.51
CA VAL A 76 -7.75 6.18 -2.94
C VAL A 76 -8.74 7.10 -3.64
N ALA A 77 -10.03 6.99 -3.35
CA ALA A 77 -11.07 7.86 -3.92
C ALA A 77 -10.79 9.34 -3.60
N MET A 78 -10.53 9.64 -2.31
CA MET A 78 -10.20 10.99 -1.85
C MET A 78 -8.92 11.54 -2.52
N LEU A 79 -7.84 10.76 -2.58
CA LEU A 79 -6.58 11.19 -3.19
C LEU A 79 -6.72 11.39 -4.71
N THR A 80 -7.54 10.57 -5.36
CA THR A 80 -7.83 10.69 -6.79
C THR A 80 -8.62 11.97 -7.09
N GLU A 81 -9.60 12.32 -6.27
CA GLU A 81 -10.33 13.58 -6.38
C GLU A 81 -9.41 14.79 -6.18
N LEU A 82 -8.52 14.74 -5.18
CA LEU A 82 -7.61 15.85 -4.87
C LEU A 82 -6.54 16.07 -5.95
N LEU A 83 -5.90 14.99 -6.41
CA LEU A 83 -4.77 15.07 -7.34
C LEU A 83 -5.23 15.17 -8.80
N GLY A 84 -6.40 14.63 -9.11
CA GLY A 84 -6.88 14.42 -10.46
C GLY A 84 -6.05 13.40 -11.26
N GLU A 85 -6.62 12.91 -12.35
CA GLU A 85 -6.00 11.86 -13.16
C GLU A 85 -4.64 12.28 -13.75
N HIS A 86 -4.47 13.56 -14.07
CA HIS A 86 -3.24 14.04 -14.72
C HIS A 86 -2.02 13.93 -13.79
N LEU A 87 -2.13 14.35 -12.54
CA LEU A 87 -1.04 14.28 -11.57
C LEU A 87 -0.74 12.85 -11.17
N LEU A 88 -1.79 12.02 -11.02
CA LEU A 88 -1.61 10.59 -10.78
C LEU A 88 -0.85 9.93 -11.94
N ARG A 89 -1.24 10.16 -13.21
CA ARG A 89 -0.52 9.58 -14.36
C ARG A 89 0.93 10.06 -14.45
N ARG A 90 1.18 11.33 -14.09
CA ARG A 90 2.51 11.94 -14.14
C ARG A 90 3.45 11.43 -13.06
N TYR A 91 2.97 11.31 -11.82
CA TYR A 91 3.82 11.08 -10.65
C TYR A 91 3.73 9.68 -10.04
N SER A 92 2.66 8.93 -10.28
CA SER A 92 2.61 7.51 -9.84
C SER A 92 3.48 6.58 -10.70
N HIS A 93 4.27 7.15 -11.61
CA HIS A 93 4.99 6.46 -12.68
C HIS A 93 4.14 5.46 -13.48
N GLY A 94 2.82 5.65 -13.47
CA GLY A 94 1.90 4.61 -13.90
C GLY A 94 2.21 3.31 -13.15
N ALA A 95 1.54 3.08 -12.02
CA ALA A 95 0.97 1.74 -11.89
C ALA A 95 0.04 1.60 -13.10
N ARG A 96 0.61 1.25 -14.27
CA ARG A 96 -0.20 1.00 -15.46
C ARG A 96 -1.14 -0.07 -14.99
N ARG A 97 -2.42 0.10 -15.26
CA ARG A 97 -3.43 -0.89 -14.90
C ARG A 97 -2.95 -2.33 -15.22
N ALA A 98 -2.20 -2.49 -16.31
CA ALA A 98 -1.50 -3.72 -16.68
C ALA A 98 -0.51 -4.29 -15.63
N ASP A 99 0.28 -3.46 -14.96
CA ASP A 99 1.24 -3.89 -13.92
C ASP A 99 0.50 -4.31 -12.64
N LEU A 100 -0.56 -3.57 -12.28
CA LEU A 100 -1.46 -3.93 -11.18
C LEU A 100 -2.19 -5.25 -11.48
N ASP A 101 -2.79 -5.38 -12.67
CA ASP A 101 -3.48 -6.60 -13.10
C ASP A 101 -2.53 -7.79 -13.15
N THR A 102 -1.27 -7.57 -13.54
CA THR A 102 -0.24 -8.62 -13.55
C THR A 102 0.15 -9.02 -12.14
N MET A 103 0.39 -8.06 -11.25
CA MET A 103 0.66 -8.32 -9.84
C MET A 103 -0.51 -9.05 -9.17
N LEU A 104 -1.75 -8.65 -9.44
CA LEU A 104 -2.95 -9.28 -8.90
C LEU A 104 -3.11 -10.72 -9.38
N ARG A 105 -2.93 -10.98 -10.69
CA ARG A 105 -2.97 -12.36 -11.22
C ARG A 105 -1.87 -13.23 -10.62
N HIS A 106 -0.67 -12.69 -10.45
CA HIS A 106 0.42 -13.43 -9.79
C HIS A 106 0.11 -13.69 -8.32
N GLY A 107 -0.39 -12.68 -7.59
CA GLY A 107 -0.79 -12.81 -6.20
C GLY A 107 -1.93 -13.80 -5.99
N GLN A 108 -2.91 -13.84 -6.90
CA GLN A 108 -3.96 -14.87 -6.89
C GLN A 108 -3.36 -16.27 -7.02
N ASN A 109 -2.48 -16.49 -8.01
CA ASN A 109 -1.85 -17.79 -8.19
C ASN A 109 -0.97 -18.19 -7.00
N GLU A 110 -0.26 -17.22 -6.40
CA GLU A 110 0.56 -17.44 -5.21
C GLU A 110 -0.31 -17.84 -4.01
N LEU A 111 -1.46 -17.18 -3.82
CA LEU A 111 -2.36 -17.43 -2.69
C LEU A 111 -3.15 -18.74 -2.80
N LEU A 112 -3.35 -19.29 -4.01
CA LEU A 112 -4.05 -20.57 -4.19
C LEU A 112 -3.31 -21.75 -3.53
N ASP A 113 -1.98 -21.70 -3.53
CA ASP A 113 -1.11 -22.73 -2.97
C ASP A 113 -0.34 -22.22 -1.72
N ALA A 114 -0.71 -21.07 -1.18
CA ALA A 114 0.00 -20.42 -0.08
C ALA A 114 -0.09 -21.21 1.22
N THR A 115 1.06 -21.34 1.87
CA THR A 115 1.16 -21.81 3.25
C THR A 115 0.85 -20.67 4.23
N PRO A 116 0.54 -20.97 5.50
CA PRO A 116 0.43 -19.93 6.53
C PRO A 116 1.67 -19.04 6.65
N GLU A 117 2.86 -19.59 6.41
CA GLU A 117 4.13 -18.84 6.41
C GLU A 117 4.17 -17.81 5.28
N ASP A 118 3.68 -18.17 4.08
CA ASP A 118 3.57 -17.22 2.96
C ASP A 118 2.61 -16.07 3.27
N ILE A 119 1.51 -16.35 3.98
CA ILE A 119 0.56 -15.33 4.44
C ILE A 119 1.20 -14.39 5.46
N ASP A 120 1.99 -14.92 6.38
CA ASP A 120 2.72 -14.13 7.38
C ASP A 120 3.79 -13.24 6.73
N ASP A 121 4.49 -13.74 5.70
CA ASP A 121 5.44 -12.94 4.90
C ASP A 121 4.75 -11.79 4.16
N ILE A 122 3.57 -12.05 3.57
CA ILE A 122 2.77 -11.00 2.94
C ILE A 122 2.31 -9.97 3.98
N ALA A 123 1.89 -10.42 5.16
CA ALA A 123 1.49 -9.53 6.25
C ALA A 123 2.66 -8.66 6.74
N ALA A 124 3.85 -9.23 6.91
CA ALA A 124 5.06 -8.48 7.26
C ALA A 124 5.43 -7.44 6.18
N ALA A 125 5.28 -7.78 4.90
CA ALA A 125 5.49 -6.84 3.82
C ALA A 125 4.43 -5.71 3.80
N MET A 126 3.17 -6.02 4.15
CA MET A 126 2.11 -5.03 4.32
C MET A 126 2.37 -4.06 5.48
N ILE A 127 2.89 -4.55 6.62
CA ILE A 127 3.34 -3.70 7.74
C ILE A 127 4.44 -2.76 7.28
N THR A 128 5.41 -3.28 6.52
CA THR A 128 6.53 -2.50 5.97
C THR A 128 6.03 -1.40 5.02
N LEU A 129 5.11 -1.74 4.12
CA LEU A 129 4.46 -0.77 3.24
C LEU A 129 3.69 0.30 4.03
N ALA A 130 2.93 -0.11 5.04
CA ALA A 130 2.18 0.80 5.89
C ALA A 130 3.10 1.77 6.65
N ALA A 131 4.24 1.30 7.18
CA ALA A 131 5.25 2.14 7.80
C ALA A 131 5.84 3.15 6.81
N ALA A 132 6.22 2.70 5.61
CA ALA A 132 6.74 3.57 4.56
C ALA A 132 5.74 4.67 4.15
N LEU A 133 4.45 4.34 4.06
CA LEU A 133 3.37 5.29 3.78
C LEU A 133 3.23 6.33 4.91
N ARG A 134 3.27 5.89 6.17
CA ARG A 134 3.20 6.79 7.32
C ARG A 134 4.37 7.77 7.32
N ASP A 135 5.59 7.27 7.15
CA ASP A 135 6.81 8.09 7.15
C ASP A 135 6.80 9.10 6.00
N ALA A 136 6.37 8.67 4.82
CA ALA A 136 6.22 9.53 3.64
C ALA A 136 5.22 10.67 3.88
N LEU A 137 4.10 10.39 4.55
CA LEU A 137 3.00 11.33 4.75
C LEU A 137 3.19 12.22 6.00
N ALA A 138 3.94 11.76 7.00
CA ALA A 138 4.16 12.44 8.28
C ALA A 138 4.48 13.94 8.19
N PRO A 139 5.34 14.43 7.25
CA PRO A 139 5.67 15.85 7.21
C PRO A 139 4.57 16.74 6.61
N LEU A 140 3.59 16.20 5.91
CA LEU A 140 2.64 17.00 5.13
C LEU A 140 1.55 17.70 5.96
N PRO A 141 0.92 17.06 6.98
CA PRO A 141 -0.16 17.69 7.75
C PRO A 141 0.26 18.99 8.47
N ASP A 142 1.53 19.07 8.88
CA ASP A 142 2.08 20.20 9.63
C ASP A 142 2.78 21.24 8.74
N ASN A 143 2.86 21.00 7.42
CA ASN A 143 3.50 21.92 6.50
C ASN A 143 2.56 23.08 6.13
N GLU A 144 2.66 24.20 6.86
CA GLU A 144 1.82 25.40 6.70
C GLU A 144 1.85 26.03 5.29
N SER A 145 2.87 25.72 4.47
CA SER A 145 2.92 26.18 3.07
C SER A 145 1.93 25.44 2.16
N LEU A 146 1.37 24.31 2.60
CA LEU A 146 0.40 23.52 1.84
C LEU A 146 -1.05 23.99 2.07
N PRO A 147 -1.91 23.88 1.04
CA PRO A 147 -3.34 24.14 1.18
C PRO A 147 -3.96 23.29 2.31
N PRO A 148 -4.94 23.82 3.07
CA PRO A 148 -5.63 23.07 4.12
C PRO A 148 -6.21 21.73 3.65
N THR A 149 -6.71 21.68 2.42
CA THR A 149 -7.24 20.45 1.79
C THR A 149 -6.16 19.38 1.61
N THR A 150 -4.97 19.77 1.15
CA THR A 150 -3.81 18.88 1.01
C THR A 150 -3.34 18.36 2.36
N ARG A 151 -3.28 19.22 3.38
CA ARG A 151 -2.91 18.81 4.75
C ARG A 151 -3.93 17.84 5.35
N GLY A 152 -5.22 18.12 5.17
CA GLY A 152 -6.30 17.25 5.62
C GLY A 152 -6.26 15.88 4.95
N ALA A 153 -6.09 15.84 3.62
CA ALA A 153 -5.96 14.59 2.89
C ALA A 153 -4.72 13.78 3.30
N ALA A 154 -3.57 14.45 3.52
CA ALA A 154 -2.38 13.79 4.01
C ALA A 154 -2.58 13.18 5.41
N ARG A 155 -3.32 13.85 6.30
CA ARG A 155 -3.65 13.33 7.62
C ARG A 155 -4.53 12.08 7.53
N MET A 156 -5.61 12.13 6.74
CA MET A 156 -6.49 10.98 6.54
C MET A 156 -5.77 9.79 5.89
N ALA A 157 -4.87 10.06 4.95
CA ALA A 157 -4.02 9.03 4.36
C ALA A 157 -3.06 8.43 5.39
N ALA A 158 -2.44 9.24 6.25
CA ALA A 158 -1.58 8.75 7.32
C ALA A 158 -2.36 7.90 8.35
N ASP A 159 -3.59 8.29 8.67
CA ASP A 159 -4.49 7.51 9.54
C ASP A 159 -4.82 6.14 8.91
N THR A 160 -5.06 6.10 7.60
CA THR A 160 -5.28 4.85 6.86
C THR A 160 -4.05 3.94 6.89
N ALA A 161 -2.86 4.51 6.76
CA ALA A 161 -1.62 3.75 6.89
C ALA A 161 -1.41 3.23 8.32
N ALA A 162 -1.90 3.94 9.35
CA ALA A 162 -1.91 3.43 10.72
C ALA A 162 -2.92 2.27 10.91
N ILE A 163 -4.10 2.33 10.28
CA ILE A 163 -5.07 1.21 10.24
C ILE A 163 -4.40 -0.03 9.64
N LEU A 164 -3.78 0.10 8.46
CA LEU A 164 -3.05 -1.01 7.82
C LEU A 164 -2.01 -1.61 8.78
N HIS A 165 -1.17 -0.77 9.37
CA HIS A 165 -0.13 -1.24 10.28
C HIS A 165 -0.69 -1.99 11.50
N SER A 166 -1.78 -1.49 12.10
CA SER A 166 -2.40 -2.13 13.27
C SER A 166 -3.02 -3.49 12.93
N HIS A 167 -3.77 -3.55 11.84
CA HIS A 167 -4.52 -4.74 11.44
C HIS A 167 -3.63 -5.86 10.89
N TYR A 168 -2.51 -5.52 10.25
CA TYR A 168 -1.51 -6.52 9.85
C TYR A 168 -0.50 -6.84 10.94
N GLY A 169 -0.20 -5.89 11.85
CA GLY A 169 0.78 -6.03 12.94
C GLY A 169 0.30 -6.75 14.19
N GLY A 170 -1.00 -6.94 14.36
CA GLY A 170 -1.54 -7.82 15.41
C GLY A 170 -1.62 -7.22 16.81
N ASP A 171 -1.63 -5.89 16.98
CA ASP A 171 -1.80 -5.24 18.31
C ASP A 171 -3.21 -5.45 18.91
N SER A 172 -4.12 -6.11 18.19
CA SER A 172 -5.39 -6.61 18.73
C SER A 172 -5.19 -8.07 19.13
N GLY A 173 -4.81 -8.31 20.38
CA GLY A 173 -4.26 -9.57 20.86
C GLY A 173 -4.99 -10.86 20.42
N GLY A 174 -4.18 -11.90 20.18
CA GLY A 174 -4.60 -13.29 20.05
C GLY A 174 -4.49 -13.83 18.63
N TRP A 175 -3.40 -14.56 18.38
CA TRP A 175 -3.27 -15.50 17.26
C TRP A 175 -3.98 -16.81 17.61
#